data_AF-A0A5N5DN53-F1
#
_entry.id   AF-A0A5N5DN53-F1
#
_cell.length_a   1.000
_cell.length_b   1.000
_cell.length_c   1.000
_cell.angle_alpha   90.00
_cell.angle_beta   90.00
_cell.angle_gamma   90.00
#
_symmetry.space_group_name_H-M   'P 1'
#
loop_
_entity.id
_entity.type
_entity.pdbx_description
1 polymer ?
#
loop_
_entity_poly.entity_id
_entity_poly.type
_entity_poly.pdbx_seq_one_letter_code
_entity_poly.pdbx_strand_id
1 'polypeptide(L)'
;MAADKQHPPPITLFCYPGSPYSRRISWYLDLRRIPYATSIQPPILPRPLLQDGLHLRYRRIPVLAVGGSVLCDTRLILAKLDRLFPPSERHPALLPTGPAAGGLAKMLEHWTTASADGLFVLVVGLIPPQSPMLSDPAFLRDREELLGGGLKLDGADVAAKRPACRAAIEAAMGVVESTFLADGREWLLDREQAAAMGGGPSLADLQGVWVFDWLLCDPFLQGALGSEEEVRGVEERFPRTVAWVKRWRAWLKEKGAWDAEREGPRGAIKDEEVLERVFGNAFVEDGEEVVWDEQSARVVGLEKGQVVEVFPTDYGCAHKDQGRLVGLGIDEVVIDVDVEERGKAVRLHFPRTGFCVRKV
;
A
#
# COMPACT_ATOMS: atom_id res chain seq x y z
N MET A 1 14.93 31.80 13.81
CA MET A 1 14.65 30.89 14.94
C MET A 1 14.33 29.54 14.33
N ALA A 2 15.27 28.62 14.37
CA ALA A 2 15.07 27.27 13.82
C ALA A 2 14.11 26.54 14.77
N ALA A 3 12.90 26.25 14.30
CA ALA A 3 11.97 25.43 15.05
C ALA A 3 12.64 24.09 15.38
N ASP A 4 12.39 23.65 16.61
CA ASP A 4 12.95 22.47 17.24
C ASP A 4 12.65 21.20 16.41
N LYS A 5 13.59 20.78 15.56
CA LYS A 5 13.50 19.56 14.72
C LYS A 5 13.66 18.26 15.53
N GLN A 6 13.25 18.23 16.80
CA GLN A 6 13.60 17.12 17.69
C GLN A 6 12.63 15.93 17.62
N HIS A 7 11.42 16.08 17.10
CA HIS A 7 10.48 14.95 16.95
C HIS A 7 9.77 14.98 15.58
N PRO A 8 9.84 13.90 14.78
CA PRO A 8 9.05 13.80 13.56
C PRO A 8 7.54 13.84 13.91
N PRO A 9 6.69 14.35 13.02
CA PRO A 9 5.25 14.45 13.26
C PRO A 9 4.65 13.07 13.58
N PRO A 10 3.59 13.00 14.40
CA PRO A 10 2.95 11.75 14.74
C PRO A 10 2.40 11.06 13.49
N ILE A 11 2.60 9.75 13.41
CA ILE A 11 2.13 8.91 12.31
C ILE A 11 0.97 8.06 12.80
N THR A 12 -0.12 8.03 12.01
CA THR A 12 -1.26 7.16 12.23
C THR A 12 -1.58 6.38 10.96
N LEU A 13 -1.51 5.05 11.03
CA LEU A 13 -1.88 4.14 9.96
C LEU A 13 -3.35 3.73 10.10
N PHE A 14 -4.18 4.14 9.13
CA PHE A 14 -5.57 3.69 9.03
C PHE A 14 -5.59 2.36 8.29
N CYS A 15 -5.99 1.29 8.98
CA CYS A 15 -5.86 -0.07 8.45
C CYS A 15 -6.89 -1.03 9.05
N TYR A 16 -6.89 -2.27 8.58
CA TYR A 16 -7.52 -3.39 9.28
C TYR A 16 -6.61 -4.62 9.20
N PRO A 17 -6.61 -5.52 10.22
CA PRO A 17 -5.60 -6.57 10.32
C PRO A 17 -5.55 -7.53 9.12
N GLY A 18 -6.69 -7.81 8.49
CA GLY A 18 -6.78 -8.70 7.33
C GLY A 18 -6.33 -8.09 5.98
N SER A 19 -5.88 -6.83 5.94
CA SER A 19 -5.51 -6.16 4.69
C SER A 19 -4.06 -6.46 4.29
N PRO A 20 -3.81 -7.13 3.13
CA PRO A 20 -2.44 -7.39 2.70
C PRO A 20 -1.69 -6.10 2.33
N TYR A 21 -2.39 -5.09 1.80
CA TYR A 21 -1.81 -3.75 1.58
C TYR A 21 -1.43 -3.05 2.88
N SER A 22 -2.19 -3.25 3.97
CA SER A 22 -1.85 -2.67 5.28
C SER A 22 -0.62 -3.34 5.87
N ARG A 23 -0.52 -4.68 5.79
CA ARG A 23 0.68 -5.43 6.21
C ARG A 23 1.93 -4.92 5.52
N ARG A 24 1.86 -4.64 4.21
CA ARG A 24 2.96 -4.06 3.43
C ARG A 24 3.48 -2.75 4.04
N ILE A 25 2.59 -1.86 4.48
CA ILE A 25 2.97 -0.60 5.12
C ILE A 25 3.48 -0.81 6.55
N SER A 26 2.82 -1.66 7.34
CA SER A 26 3.28 -1.99 8.71
C SER A 26 4.68 -2.61 8.71
N TRP A 27 4.95 -3.59 7.83
CA TRP A 27 6.29 -4.17 7.69
C TRP A 27 7.33 -3.12 7.34
N TYR A 28 6.99 -2.22 6.44
CA TYR A 28 7.88 -1.14 6.07
C TYR A 28 8.19 -0.23 7.27
N LEU A 29 7.17 0.24 7.99
CA LEU A 29 7.35 1.08 9.18
C LEU A 29 8.18 0.37 10.26
N ASP A 30 7.89 -0.90 10.53
CA ASP A 30 8.60 -1.70 11.54
C ASP A 30 10.06 -1.97 11.15
N LEU A 31 10.33 -2.37 9.90
CA LEU A 31 11.70 -2.60 9.40
C LEU A 31 12.53 -1.31 9.39
N ARG A 32 11.89 -0.17 9.09
CA ARG A 32 12.49 1.17 9.15
C ARG A 32 12.53 1.75 10.56
N ARG A 33 11.99 1.06 11.57
CA ARG A 33 11.86 1.51 12.96
C ARG A 33 11.20 2.89 13.08
N ILE A 34 10.21 3.16 12.23
CA ILE A 34 9.43 4.40 12.25
C ILE A 34 8.28 4.20 13.24
N PRO A 35 8.21 4.96 14.35
CA PRO A 35 7.11 4.84 15.30
C PRO A 35 5.79 5.29 14.68
N TYR A 36 4.73 4.52 14.88
CA TYR A 36 3.38 4.84 14.42
C TYR A 36 2.33 4.31 15.40
N ALA A 37 1.16 4.94 15.36
CA ALA A 37 -0.07 4.42 15.95
C ALA A 37 -1.00 3.90 14.87
N THR A 38 -2.04 3.18 15.26
CA THR A 38 -2.96 2.53 14.32
C THR A 38 -4.38 2.94 14.60
N SER A 39 -5.13 3.22 13.54
CA SER A 39 -6.57 3.44 13.60
C SER A 39 -7.23 2.28 12.87
N ILE A 40 -7.89 1.40 13.61
CA ILE A 40 -8.55 0.23 13.04
C ILE A 40 -9.85 0.66 12.39
N GLN A 41 -9.98 0.37 11.10
CA GLN A 41 -11.11 0.74 10.27
C GLN A 41 -11.91 -0.49 9.83
N PRO A 42 -13.21 -0.33 9.54
CA PRO A 42 -13.99 -1.37 8.88
C PRO A 42 -13.39 -1.83 7.53
N PRO A 43 -13.43 -3.14 7.21
CA PRO A 43 -12.92 -3.69 5.93
C PRO A 43 -13.82 -3.39 4.71
N ILE A 44 -15.04 -2.90 4.96
CA ILE A 44 -16.04 -2.41 4.00
C ILE A 44 -16.50 -1.02 4.43
N LEU A 45 -17.17 -0.26 3.54
CA LEU A 45 -17.79 1.01 3.93
C LEU A 45 -19.04 0.81 4.81
N PRO A 46 -19.43 1.81 5.64
CA PRO A 46 -18.81 3.12 5.84
C PRO A 46 -17.58 3.08 6.76
N ARG A 47 -16.75 4.13 6.68
CA ARG A 47 -15.63 4.43 7.60
C ARG A 47 -15.79 5.85 8.15
N PRO A 48 -16.64 6.04 9.19
CA PRO A 48 -17.06 7.36 9.67
C PRO A 48 -15.89 8.28 10.05
N LEU A 49 -14.85 7.76 10.69
CA LEU A 49 -13.68 8.58 11.03
C LEU A 49 -13.02 9.21 9.79
N LEU A 50 -12.87 8.45 8.71
CA LEU A 50 -12.30 8.96 7.47
C LEU A 50 -13.27 9.89 6.74
N GLN A 51 -14.53 9.46 6.59
CA GLN A 51 -15.53 10.16 5.78
C GLN A 51 -16.04 11.42 6.45
N ASP A 52 -16.39 11.34 7.73
CA ASP A 52 -17.02 12.42 8.49
C ASP A 52 -15.97 13.17 9.33
N GLY A 53 -14.98 12.46 9.88
CA GLY A 53 -13.96 13.08 10.74
C GLY A 53 -12.86 13.82 9.97
N LEU A 54 -12.49 13.34 8.77
CA LEU A 54 -11.40 13.88 7.95
C LEU A 54 -11.85 14.35 6.56
N HIS A 55 -13.14 14.21 6.23
CA HIS A 55 -13.70 14.50 4.90
C HIS A 55 -12.98 13.75 3.75
N LEU A 56 -12.41 12.59 4.04
CA LEU A 56 -11.76 11.70 3.08
C LEU A 56 -12.79 10.73 2.49
N ARG A 57 -13.13 10.94 1.22
CA ARG A 57 -14.01 10.08 0.43
C ARG A 57 -13.27 8.92 -0.24
N TYR A 58 -11.96 9.06 -0.47
CA TYR A 58 -11.11 7.97 -0.95
C TYR A 58 -11.32 6.69 -0.13
N ARG A 59 -11.90 5.67 -0.78
CA ARG A 59 -12.38 4.48 -0.07
C ARG A 59 -11.39 3.34 0.06
N ARG A 60 -10.20 3.40 -0.58
CA ARG A 60 -9.19 2.34 -0.43
C ARG A 60 -8.43 2.51 0.89
N ILE A 61 -7.83 1.42 1.36
CA ILE A 61 -7.07 1.37 2.60
C ILE A 61 -5.85 0.45 2.39
N PRO A 62 -4.69 0.72 3.00
CA PRO A 62 -4.39 1.74 4.00
C PRO A 62 -4.32 3.18 3.48
N VAL A 63 -4.52 4.12 4.39
CA VAL A 63 -4.06 5.52 4.26
C VAL A 63 -3.22 5.87 5.49
N LEU A 64 -2.33 6.86 5.37
CA LEU A 64 -1.40 7.23 6.44
C LEU A 64 -1.54 8.72 6.76
N ALA A 65 -1.90 9.06 8.00
CA ALA A 65 -1.74 10.43 8.49
C ALA A 65 -0.32 10.66 8.98
N VAL A 66 0.23 11.82 8.63
CA VAL A 66 1.52 12.33 9.10
C VAL A 66 1.29 13.80 9.49
N GLY A 67 1.18 14.05 10.79
CA GLY A 67 0.69 15.36 11.27
C GLY A 67 -0.69 15.67 10.68
N GLY A 68 -0.86 16.86 10.11
CA GLY A 68 -2.11 17.30 9.47
C GLY A 68 -2.33 16.85 8.03
N SER A 69 -1.42 16.04 7.47
CA SER A 69 -1.51 15.52 6.11
C SER A 69 -1.95 14.05 6.10
N VAL A 70 -2.77 13.67 5.12
CA VAL A 70 -3.19 12.28 4.87
C VAL A 70 -2.68 11.82 3.50
N LEU A 71 -1.88 10.77 3.51
CA LEU A 71 -1.29 10.15 2.32
C LEU A 71 -2.18 9.00 1.85
N CYS A 72 -2.70 9.11 0.64
CA CYS A 72 -3.49 8.09 -0.02
C CYS A 72 -2.62 7.22 -0.94
N ASP A 73 -2.91 5.93 -0.97
CA ASP A 73 -2.22 4.90 -1.78
C ASP A 73 -0.82 4.51 -1.25
N THR A 74 -0.61 3.20 -1.11
CA THR A 74 0.66 2.63 -0.60
C THR A 74 1.90 3.06 -1.37
N ARG A 75 1.79 3.31 -2.67
CA ARG A 75 2.92 3.72 -3.53
C ARG A 75 3.44 5.11 -3.12
N LEU A 76 2.51 6.02 -2.83
CA LEU A 76 2.84 7.35 -2.33
C LEU A 76 3.31 7.30 -0.88
N ILE A 77 2.63 6.52 -0.03
CA ILE A 77 2.99 6.36 1.38
C ILE A 77 4.46 5.96 1.52
N LEU A 78 4.90 4.90 0.83
CA LEU A 78 6.28 4.42 0.92
C LEU A 78 7.27 5.48 0.42
N ALA A 79 6.99 6.09 -0.73
CA ALA A 79 7.84 7.13 -1.32
C ALA A 79 7.99 8.37 -0.41
N LYS A 80 6.92 8.79 0.27
CA LYS A 80 6.95 9.90 1.23
C LYS A 80 7.69 9.53 2.51
N LEU A 81 7.43 8.36 3.09
CA LEU A 81 8.11 7.90 4.29
C LEU A 81 9.63 7.86 4.11
N ASP A 82 10.12 7.48 2.93
CA ASP A 82 11.54 7.52 2.61
C ASP A 82 12.16 8.92 2.67
N ARG A 83 11.44 9.94 2.18
CA ARG A 83 11.89 11.34 2.21
C ARG A 83 11.84 11.90 3.62
N LEU A 84 10.79 11.55 4.37
CA LEU A 84 10.55 12.07 5.73
C LEU A 84 11.46 11.44 6.77
N PHE A 85 11.88 10.20 6.55
CA PHE A 85 12.78 9.46 7.41
C PHE A 85 14.01 9.02 6.61
N PRO A 86 14.98 9.91 6.34
CA PRO A 86 16.20 9.51 5.66
C PRO A 86 16.95 8.39 6.39
N PRO A 87 17.68 7.53 5.66
CA PRO A 87 18.52 6.49 6.25
C PRO A 87 19.41 7.00 7.39
N SER A 88 19.36 6.32 8.53
CA SER A 88 20.19 6.57 9.70
C SER A 88 20.27 5.32 10.59
N GLU A 89 21.10 5.33 11.63
CA GLU A 89 21.13 4.24 12.62
C GLU A 89 19.76 4.02 13.30
N ARG A 90 19.03 5.11 13.53
CA ARG A 90 17.68 5.09 14.09
C ARG A 90 16.65 4.58 13.09
N HIS A 91 16.80 4.93 11.81
CA HIS A 91 15.90 4.55 10.72
C HIS A 91 16.68 3.80 9.62
N PRO A 92 16.94 2.49 9.79
CA PRO A 92 17.74 1.70 8.85
C PRO A 92 17.23 1.83 7.42
N ALA A 93 18.11 1.90 6.42
CA ALA A 93 17.67 1.99 5.04
C ALA A 93 16.93 0.73 4.59
N LEU A 94 15.90 0.91 3.76
CA LEU A 94 15.31 -0.18 2.97
C LEU A 94 15.37 0.13 1.46
N LEU A 95 15.52 1.39 1.08
CA LEU A 95 15.66 1.78 -0.32
C LEU A 95 16.92 1.17 -0.97
N PRO A 96 16.80 0.63 -2.18
CA PRO A 96 17.95 0.24 -2.98
C PRO A 96 18.85 1.43 -3.28
N THR A 97 20.16 1.19 -3.32
CA THR A 97 21.15 2.18 -3.77
C THR A 97 21.33 2.11 -5.28
N GLY A 98 21.40 3.27 -5.94
CA GLY A 98 21.64 3.37 -7.38
C GLY A 98 20.39 3.27 -8.28
N PRO A 99 20.45 3.84 -9.48
CA PRO A 99 19.28 4.08 -10.32
C PRO A 99 18.63 2.79 -10.85
N ALA A 100 19.42 1.78 -11.22
CA ALA A 100 18.89 0.52 -11.77
C ALA A 100 18.10 -0.27 -10.72
N ALA A 101 18.62 -0.37 -9.49
CA ALA A 101 17.96 -1.07 -8.40
C ALA A 101 16.72 -0.33 -7.89
N GLY A 102 16.77 1.01 -7.84
CA GLY A 102 15.59 1.83 -7.59
C GLY A 102 14.51 1.64 -8.66
N GLY A 103 14.91 1.59 -9.94
CA GLY A 103 14.03 1.28 -11.05
C GLY A 103 13.39 -0.10 -10.93
N LEU A 104 14.17 -1.13 -10.57
CA LEU A 104 13.65 -2.47 -10.32
C LEU A 104 12.60 -2.49 -9.19
N ALA A 105 12.86 -1.84 -8.06
CA ALA A 105 11.88 -1.75 -6.98
C ALA A 105 10.57 -1.08 -7.43
N LYS A 106 10.65 -0.07 -8.31
CA LYS A 106 9.47 0.57 -8.91
C LYS A 106 8.73 -0.31 -9.91
N MET A 107 9.45 -1.12 -10.69
CA MET A 107 8.82 -2.10 -11.59
C MET A 107 8.12 -3.21 -10.79
N LEU A 108 8.73 -3.69 -9.69
CA LEU A 108 8.13 -4.69 -8.80
C LEU A 108 6.88 -4.13 -8.07
N GLU A 109 6.94 -2.85 -7.65
CA GLU A 109 5.77 -2.14 -7.13
C GLU A 109 4.63 -2.14 -8.14
N HIS A 110 4.89 -1.77 -9.39
CA HIS A 110 3.88 -1.78 -10.43
C HIS A 110 3.37 -3.20 -10.71
N TRP A 111 4.27 -4.18 -10.87
CA TRP A 111 3.91 -5.57 -11.17
C TRP A 111 3.01 -6.19 -10.11
N THR A 112 3.21 -5.87 -8.83
CA THR A 112 2.38 -6.43 -7.76
C THR A 112 1.08 -5.66 -7.51
N THR A 113 1.05 -4.35 -7.78
CA THR A 113 -0.09 -3.47 -7.43
C THR A 113 -0.96 -3.04 -8.61
N ALA A 114 -0.57 -3.32 -9.86
CA ALA A 114 -1.35 -2.96 -11.03
C ALA A 114 -2.76 -3.58 -10.97
N SER A 115 -3.74 -2.80 -11.41
CA SER A 115 -5.17 -3.10 -11.23
C SER A 115 -5.81 -3.91 -12.36
N ALA A 116 -5.18 -3.96 -13.54
CA ALA A 116 -5.71 -4.69 -14.69
C ALA A 116 -5.09 -6.09 -14.81
N ASP A 117 -3.78 -6.19 -14.57
CA ASP A 117 -2.95 -7.37 -14.82
C ASP A 117 -1.89 -7.60 -13.73
N GLY A 118 -1.91 -6.82 -12.66
CA GLY A 118 -0.97 -6.98 -11.55
C GLY A 118 -1.25 -8.23 -10.72
N LEU A 119 -0.20 -8.73 -10.05
CA LEU A 119 -0.26 -10.00 -9.32
C LEU A 119 -1.33 -10.00 -8.22
N PHE A 120 -1.63 -8.86 -7.60
CA PHE A 120 -2.68 -8.77 -6.58
C PHE A 120 -4.04 -9.23 -7.12
N VAL A 121 -4.44 -8.77 -8.30
CA VAL A 121 -5.75 -9.11 -8.90
C VAL A 121 -5.80 -10.59 -9.29
N LEU A 122 -4.68 -11.14 -9.77
CA LEU A 122 -4.56 -12.57 -10.06
C LEU A 122 -4.73 -13.41 -8.78
N VAL A 123 -4.14 -13.00 -7.66
CA VAL A 123 -4.32 -13.69 -6.37
C VAL A 123 -5.74 -13.52 -5.81
N VAL A 124 -6.41 -12.38 -6.03
CA VAL A 124 -7.85 -12.22 -5.73
C VAL A 124 -8.68 -13.26 -6.49
N GLY A 125 -8.35 -13.52 -7.77
CA GLY A 125 -8.96 -14.58 -8.56
C GLY A 125 -8.71 -16.01 -8.03
N LEU A 126 -7.79 -16.17 -7.07
CA LEU A 126 -7.49 -17.44 -6.40
C LEU A 126 -8.08 -17.55 -5.00
N ILE A 127 -8.87 -16.57 -4.53
CA ILE A 127 -9.63 -16.73 -3.28
C ILE A 127 -10.52 -17.98 -3.39
N PRO A 128 -10.49 -18.89 -2.39
CA PRO A 128 -11.35 -20.07 -2.40
C PRO A 128 -12.83 -19.67 -2.51
N PRO A 129 -13.61 -20.27 -3.45
CA PRO A 129 -15.02 -19.92 -3.61
C PRO A 129 -15.86 -20.14 -2.34
N GLN A 130 -15.42 -21.04 -1.46
CA GLN A 130 -16.07 -21.35 -0.18
C GLN A 130 -15.61 -20.44 0.98
N SER A 131 -14.77 -19.44 0.71
CA SER A 131 -14.31 -18.50 1.73
C SER A 131 -15.51 -17.80 2.39
N PRO A 132 -15.57 -17.72 3.75
CA PRO A 132 -16.68 -17.08 4.46
C PRO A 132 -17.00 -15.65 3.98
N MET A 133 -15.96 -14.92 3.55
CA MET A 133 -16.08 -13.56 3.04
C MET A 133 -16.87 -13.47 1.73
N LEU A 134 -16.74 -14.47 0.85
CA LEU A 134 -17.50 -14.53 -0.41
C LEU A 134 -18.95 -14.99 -0.20
N SER A 135 -19.29 -15.46 1.01
CA SER A 135 -20.66 -15.81 1.41
C SER A 135 -21.39 -14.66 2.12
N ASP A 136 -20.71 -13.55 2.42
CA ASP A 136 -21.30 -12.37 3.07
C ASP A 136 -21.92 -11.41 2.03
N PRO A 137 -23.25 -11.22 2.00
CA PRO A 137 -23.89 -10.32 1.04
C PRO A 137 -23.47 -8.85 1.19
N ALA A 138 -23.11 -8.40 2.40
CA ALA A 138 -22.64 -7.03 2.62
C ALA A 138 -21.27 -6.83 1.97
N PHE A 139 -20.38 -7.82 2.13
CA PHE A 139 -19.08 -7.82 1.49
C PHE A 139 -19.18 -7.82 -0.03
N LEU A 140 -20.01 -8.69 -0.61
CA LEU A 140 -20.19 -8.77 -2.07
C LEU A 140 -20.68 -7.44 -2.64
N ARG A 141 -21.69 -6.81 -2.03
CA ARG A 141 -22.19 -5.49 -2.45
C ARG A 141 -21.11 -4.40 -2.38
N ASP A 142 -20.34 -4.36 -1.28
CA ASP A 142 -19.24 -3.40 -1.14
C ASP A 142 -18.19 -3.57 -2.25
N ARG A 143 -17.86 -4.83 -2.60
CA ARG A 143 -16.89 -5.12 -3.67
C ARG A 143 -17.44 -4.87 -5.07
N GLU A 144 -18.72 -5.14 -5.32
CA GLU A 144 -19.37 -4.75 -6.58
C GLU A 144 -19.30 -3.24 -6.78
N GLU A 145 -19.62 -2.46 -5.75
CA GLU A 145 -19.48 -1.00 -5.79
C GLU A 145 -18.01 -0.58 -5.98
N LEU A 146 -17.07 -1.29 -5.33
CA LEU A 146 -15.63 -1.01 -5.48
C LEU A 146 -15.18 -1.21 -6.92
N LEU A 147 -15.72 -2.20 -7.61
CA LEU A 147 -15.40 -2.49 -9.00
C LEU A 147 -16.24 -1.67 -10.00
N GLY A 148 -16.98 -0.66 -9.53
CA GLY A 148 -17.77 0.23 -10.39
C GLY A 148 -19.12 -0.35 -10.84
N GLY A 149 -19.67 -1.32 -10.10
CA GLY A 149 -21.02 -1.85 -10.28
C GLY A 149 -21.24 -2.77 -11.49
N GLY A 150 -20.28 -2.86 -12.42
CA GLY A 150 -20.36 -3.69 -13.63
C GLY A 150 -19.77 -5.10 -13.51
N LEU A 151 -18.91 -5.33 -12.52
CA LEU A 151 -18.30 -6.64 -12.25
C LEU A 151 -18.93 -7.24 -11.00
N LYS A 152 -19.72 -8.30 -11.18
CA LYS A 152 -20.21 -9.12 -10.09
C LYS A 152 -19.09 -10.07 -9.66
N LEU A 153 -18.81 -10.12 -8.36
CA LEU A 153 -18.04 -11.23 -7.78
C LEU A 153 -18.97 -12.44 -7.66
N ASP A 154 -19.32 -13.04 -8.79
CA ASP A 154 -20.01 -14.33 -8.82
C ASP A 154 -18.98 -15.44 -8.57
N GLY A 155 -19.26 -16.32 -7.61
CA GLY A 155 -18.43 -17.49 -7.33
C GLY A 155 -18.22 -18.38 -8.56
N ALA A 156 -19.17 -18.42 -9.49
CA ALA A 156 -19.04 -19.13 -10.77
C ALA A 156 -18.03 -18.45 -11.72
N ASP A 157 -18.06 -17.12 -11.82
CA ASP A 157 -17.10 -16.35 -12.62
C ASP A 157 -15.68 -16.43 -12.04
N VAL A 158 -15.57 -16.38 -10.70
CA VAL A 158 -14.29 -16.61 -10.00
C VAL A 158 -13.80 -18.03 -10.32
N ALA A 159 -14.64 -19.05 -10.15
CA ALA A 159 -14.29 -20.43 -10.45
C ALA A 159 -13.84 -20.65 -11.90
N ALA A 160 -14.50 -20.01 -12.87
CA ALA A 160 -14.13 -20.09 -14.28
C ALA A 160 -12.78 -19.43 -14.59
N LYS A 161 -12.43 -18.35 -13.89
CA LYS A 161 -11.16 -17.61 -14.08
C LYS A 161 -9.98 -18.20 -13.30
N ARG A 162 -10.24 -18.98 -12.24
CA ARG A 162 -9.21 -19.58 -11.38
C ARG A 162 -8.08 -20.28 -12.14
N PRO A 163 -8.32 -21.14 -13.16
CA PRO A 163 -7.22 -21.78 -13.89
C PRO A 163 -6.29 -20.78 -14.59
N ALA A 164 -6.85 -19.73 -15.18
CA ALA A 164 -6.06 -18.68 -15.83
C ALA A 164 -5.25 -17.86 -14.81
N CYS A 165 -5.88 -17.48 -13.69
CA CYS A 165 -5.19 -16.80 -12.58
C CYS A 165 -4.05 -17.67 -12.02
N ARG A 166 -4.30 -18.98 -11.86
CA ARG A 166 -3.30 -19.94 -11.36
C ARG A 166 -2.11 -20.04 -12.31
N ALA A 167 -2.37 -20.22 -13.60
CA ALA A 167 -1.31 -20.28 -14.62
C ALA A 167 -0.48 -18.99 -14.66
N ALA A 168 -1.11 -17.82 -14.56
CA ALA A 168 -0.43 -16.53 -14.56
C ALA A 168 0.45 -16.33 -13.31
N ILE A 169 -0.04 -16.73 -12.12
CA ILE A 169 0.77 -16.68 -10.91
C ILE A 169 1.93 -17.67 -10.95
N GLU A 170 1.74 -18.89 -11.45
CA GLU A 170 2.84 -19.84 -11.60
C GLU A 170 3.88 -19.36 -12.62
N ALA A 171 3.45 -18.65 -13.68
CA ALA A 171 4.36 -17.98 -14.59
C ALA A 171 5.17 -16.88 -13.88
N ALA A 172 4.53 -16.10 -13.01
CA ALA A 172 5.20 -15.09 -12.18
C ALA A 172 6.19 -15.70 -11.20
N MET A 173 5.83 -16.82 -10.54
CA MET A 173 6.77 -17.60 -9.73
C MET A 173 7.94 -18.11 -10.59
N GLY A 174 7.69 -18.56 -11.82
CA GLY A 174 8.74 -18.94 -12.77
C GLY A 174 9.73 -17.82 -13.08
N VAL A 175 9.27 -16.57 -13.21
CA VAL A 175 10.15 -15.40 -13.37
C VAL A 175 11.04 -15.21 -12.12
N VAL A 176 10.46 -15.30 -10.92
CA VAL A 176 11.24 -15.21 -9.68
C VAL A 176 12.25 -16.35 -9.57
N GLU A 177 11.81 -17.58 -9.82
CA GLU A 177 12.59 -18.82 -9.74
C GLU A 177 13.79 -18.87 -10.70
N SER A 178 13.52 -18.52 -11.97
CA SER A 178 14.42 -18.77 -13.10
C SER A 178 15.11 -17.52 -13.63
N THR A 179 14.74 -16.33 -13.13
CA THR A 179 15.41 -15.07 -13.49
C THR A 179 15.98 -14.41 -12.25
N PHE A 180 15.14 -13.92 -11.33
CA PHE A 180 15.62 -13.13 -10.19
C PHE A 180 16.52 -13.93 -9.24
N LEU A 181 16.14 -15.18 -8.94
CA LEU A 181 16.86 -16.05 -8.01
C LEU A 181 17.71 -17.11 -8.73
N ALA A 182 17.92 -16.97 -10.04
CA ALA A 182 18.55 -17.98 -10.88
C ALA A 182 19.98 -18.35 -10.45
N ASP A 183 20.71 -17.36 -9.94
CA ASP A 183 22.12 -17.45 -9.52
C ASP A 183 22.29 -17.82 -8.02
N GLY A 184 21.20 -18.17 -7.34
CA GLY A 184 21.24 -18.58 -5.93
C GLY A 184 21.50 -17.42 -4.96
N ARG A 185 21.23 -16.17 -5.35
CA ARG A 185 21.13 -15.06 -4.40
C ARG A 185 19.99 -15.27 -3.40
N GLU A 186 20.11 -14.63 -2.23
CA GLU A 186 19.13 -14.78 -1.15
C GLU A 186 17.96 -13.79 -1.25
N TRP A 187 18.25 -12.59 -1.74
CA TRP A 187 17.34 -11.45 -1.92
C TRP A 187 17.37 -10.99 -3.39
N LEU A 188 16.38 -10.21 -3.84
CA LEU A 188 16.23 -9.87 -5.25
C LEU A 188 17.39 -9.03 -5.80
N LEU A 189 17.94 -8.12 -4.97
CA LEU A 189 19.12 -7.35 -5.33
C LEU A 189 20.39 -8.20 -5.22
N ASP A 190 21.44 -7.81 -5.96
CA ASP A 190 22.70 -8.55 -5.95
C ASP A 190 23.40 -8.51 -4.57
N ARG A 191 24.43 -9.35 -4.42
CA ARG A 191 25.14 -9.54 -3.15
C ARG A 191 25.89 -8.29 -2.70
N GLU A 192 26.35 -7.45 -3.63
CA GLU A 192 27.07 -6.21 -3.30
C GLU A 192 26.10 -5.20 -2.71
N GLN A 193 24.93 -5.05 -3.32
CA GLN A 193 23.85 -4.19 -2.80
C GLN A 193 23.29 -4.72 -1.49
N ALA A 194 23.05 -6.03 -1.37
CA ALA A 194 22.62 -6.64 -0.12
C ALA A 194 23.65 -6.38 0.98
N ALA A 195 24.95 -6.55 0.71
CA ALA A 195 26.02 -6.27 1.68
C ALA A 195 26.05 -4.80 2.11
N ALA A 196 25.86 -3.85 1.18
CA ALA A 196 25.75 -2.43 1.50
C ALA A 196 24.54 -2.10 2.40
N MET A 197 23.52 -2.96 2.39
CA MET A 197 22.30 -2.86 3.21
C MET A 197 22.34 -3.77 4.45
N GLY A 198 23.53 -4.23 4.86
CA GLY A 198 23.70 -5.08 6.05
C GLY A 198 23.32 -6.55 5.84
N GLY A 199 23.33 -7.03 4.59
CA GLY A 199 23.00 -8.39 4.20
C GLY A 199 21.50 -8.70 4.16
N GLY A 200 20.65 -7.70 4.40
CA GLY A 200 19.20 -7.86 4.49
C GLY A 200 18.45 -7.65 3.16
N PRO A 201 17.13 -7.90 3.15
CA PRO A 201 16.28 -7.56 2.03
C PRO A 201 16.15 -6.05 1.86
N SER A 202 15.73 -5.65 0.67
CA SER A 202 15.48 -4.25 0.30
C SER A 202 14.00 -3.97 0.05
N LEU A 203 13.68 -2.74 -0.37
CA LEU A 203 12.35 -2.38 -0.82
C LEU A 203 11.96 -3.21 -2.04
N ALA A 204 12.91 -3.62 -2.89
CA ALA A 204 12.62 -4.51 -4.01
C ALA A 204 12.00 -5.82 -3.51
N ASP A 205 12.57 -6.41 -2.46
CA ASP A 205 12.04 -7.63 -1.84
C ASP A 205 10.64 -7.41 -1.27
N LEU A 206 10.44 -6.35 -0.47
CA LEU A 206 9.13 -6.01 0.08
C LEU A 206 8.07 -5.83 -1.02
N GLN A 207 8.44 -5.12 -2.10
CA GLN A 207 7.57 -4.84 -3.23
C GLN A 207 7.21 -6.11 -4.02
N GLY A 208 8.15 -7.05 -4.16
CA GLY A 208 7.91 -8.31 -4.87
C GLY A 208 7.20 -9.36 -4.04
N VAL A 209 7.55 -9.51 -2.75
CA VAL A 209 7.25 -10.72 -1.96
C VAL A 209 5.84 -10.76 -1.41
N TRP A 210 5.24 -9.60 -1.10
CA TRP A 210 4.04 -9.53 -0.28
C TRP A 210 2.83 -10.25 -0.89
N VAL A 211 2.72 -10.28 -2.22
CA VAL A 211 1.65 -11.03 -2.92
C VAL A 211 1.88 -12.54 -2.85
N PHE A 212 3.14 -12.98 -2.95
CA PHE A 212 3.48 -14.40 -2.81
C PHE A 212 3.37 -14.86 -1.36
N ASP A 213 3.75 -14.02 -0.39
CA ASP A 213 3.49 -14.26 1.04
C ASP A 213 2.00 -14.47 1.31
N TRP A 214 1.18 -13.58 0.73
CA TRP A 214 -0.26 -13.65 0.84
C TRP A 214 -0.80 -14.95 0.24
N LEU A 215 -0.35 -15.35 -0.94
CA LEU A 215 -0.83 -16.58 -1.56
C LEU A 215 -0.36 -17.87 -0.85
N LEU A 216 0.94 -17.96 -0.56
CA LEU A 216 1.58 -19.22 -0.18
C LEU A 216 1.45 -19.54 1.30
N CYS A 217 1.35 -18.52 2.14
CA CYS A 217 1.60 -18.72 3.56
C CYS A 217 0.62 -17.99 4.47
N ASP A 218 -0.25 -17.13 3.92
CA ASP A 218 -1.19 -16.36 4.71
C ASP A 218 -2.49 -17.18 4.96
N PRO A 219 -2.96 -17.31 6.22
CA PRO A 219 -4.11 -18.14 6.54
C PRO A 219 -5.41 -17.75 5.83
N PHE A 220 -5.55 -16.48 5.41
CA PHE A 220 -6.74 -16.01 4.71
C PHE A 220 -6.88 -16.63 3.32
N LEU A 221 -5.77 -17.01 2.70
CA LEU A 221 -5.73 -17.68 1.40
C LEU A 221 -5.44 -19.17 1.51
N GLN A 222 -5.62 -19.77 2.70
CA GLN A 222 -5.55 -21.21 2.84
C GLN A 222 -6.52 -21.89 1.86
N GLY A 223 -6.01 -22.83 1.06
CA GLY A 223 -6.76 -23.50 -0.01
C GLY A 223 -6.78 -22.76 -1.36
N ALA A 224 -6.18 -21.58 -1.47
CA ALA A 224 -6.12 -20.84 -2.74
C ALA A 224 -5.41 -21.64 -3.86
N LEU A 225 -4.41 -22.44 -3.48
CA LEU A 225 -3.64 -23.32 -4.37
C LEU A 225 -4.22 -24.74 -4.49
N GLY A 226 -5.38 -25.02 -3.89
CA GLY A 226 -6.01 -26.34 -3.94
C GLY A 226 -5.58 -27.25 -2.79
N SER A 227 -5.49 -28.54 -3.08
CA SER A 227 -5.12 -29.61 -2.14
C SER A 227 -3.67 -29.51 -1.65
N GLU A 228 -3.34 -30.21 -0.56
CA GLU A 228 -1.96 -30.28 -0.05
C GLU A 228 -0.97 -30.85 -1.08
N GLU A 229 -1.44 -31.75 -1.95
CA GLU A 229 -0.65 -32.30 -3.06
C GLU A 229 -0.34 -31.23 -4.12
N GLU A 230 -1.33 -30.42 -4.50
CA GLU A 230 -1.13 -29.30 -5.43
C GLU A 230 -0.21 -28.22 -4.84
N VAL A 231 -0.32 -27.95 -3.54
CA VAL A 231 0.60 -27.04 -2.84
C VAL A 231 2.02 -27.60 -2.89
N ARG A 232 2.22 -28.89 -2.58
CA ARG A 232 3.53 -29.53 -2.66
C ARG A 232 4.11 -29.48 -4.07
N GLY A 233 3.29 -29.71 -5.09
CA GLY A 233 3.70 -29.58 -6.49
C GLY A 233 4.20 -28.17 -6.83
N VAL A 234 3.59 -27.12 -6.28
CA VAL A 234 4.09 -25.74 -6.41
C VAL A 234 5.42 -25.56 -5.68
N GLU A 235 5.56 -26.08 -4.45
CA GLU A 235 6.81 -25.99 -3.69
C GLU A 235 7.98 -26.72 -4.37
N GLU A 236 7.72 -27.89 -4.97
CA GLU A 236 8.70 -28.67 -5.73
C GLU A 236 9.08 -28.00 -7.05
N ARG A 237 8.11 -27.34 -7.71
CA ARG A 237 8.32 -26.64 -8.99
C ARG A 237 9.04 -25.30 -8.83
N PHE A 238 8.82 -24.59 -7.73
CA PHE A 238 9.38 -23.25 -7.47
C PHE A 238 10.12 -23.15 -6.12
N PRO A 239 11.14 -24.01 -5.87
CA PRO A 239 11.78 -24.11 -4.57
C PRO A 239 12.48 -22.82 -4.13
N ARG A 240 13.08 -22.05 -5.04
CA ARG A 240 13.76 -20.79 -4.69
C ARG A 240 12.78 -19.68 -4.33
N THR A 241 11.68 -19.59 -5.06
CA THR A 241 10.60 -18.63 -4.80
C THR A 241 9.98 -18.87 -3.44
N VAL A 242 9.64 -20.14 -3.14
CA VAL A 242 9.10 -20.53 -1.83
C VAL A 242 10.13 -20.30 -0.72
N ALA A 243 11.40 -20.63 -0.97
CA ALA A 243 12.47 -20.36 0.00
C ALA A 243 12.62 -18.86 0.29
N TRP A 244 12.55 -17.99 -0.73
CA TRP A 244 12.60 -16.53 -0.57
C TRP A 244 11.44 -15.98 0.27
N VAL A 245 10.20 -16.45 0.04
CA VAL A 245 9.03 -16.09 0.86
C VAL A 245 9.22 -16.53 2.32
N LYS A 246 9.67 -17.76 2.55
CA LYS A 246 9.95 -18.28 3.90
C LYS A 246 11.08 -17.48 4.58
N ARG A 247 12.12 -17.10 3.83
CA ARG A 247 13.22 -16.24 4.30
C ARG A 247 12.72 -14.86 4.71
N TRP A 248 11.86 -14.24 3.90
CA TRP A 248 11.24 -12.95 4.20
C TRP A 248 10.48 -12.99 5.53
N ARG A 249 9.66 -14.02 5.77
CA ARG A 249 8.97 -14.19 7.06
C ARG A 249 9.93 -14.36 8.24
N ALA A 250 10.99 -15.16 8.05
CA ALA A 250 12.00 -15.36 9.09
C ALA A 250 12.69 -14.03 9.44
N TRP A 251 13.03 -13.23 8.44
CA TRP A 251 13.60 -11.90 8.62
C TRP A 251 12.66 -10.95 9.37
N LEU A 252 11.38 -10.89 8.98
CA LEU A 252 10.39 -10.09 9.70
C LEU A 252 10.29 -10.49 11.18
N LYS A 253 10.32 -11.79 11.48
CA LYS A 253 10.31 -12.29 12.87
C LYS A 253 11.55 -11.87 13.63
N GLU A 254 12.73 -12.05 13.03
CA GLU A 254 14.01 -11.65 13.62
C GLU A 254 14.05 -10.15 13.93
N LYS A 255 13.51 -9.31 13.04
CA LYS A 255 13.45 -7.85 13.24
C LYS A 255 12.27 -7.38 14.10
N GLY A 256 11.46 -8.30 14.62
CA GLY A 256 10.27 -7.97 15.41
C GLY A 256 9.20 -7.20 14.63
N ALA A 257 9.22 -7.29 13.29
CA ALA A 257 8.26 -6.70 12.36
C ALA A 257 7.13 -7.68 11.96
N TRP A 258 7.15 -8.89 12.49
CA TRP A 258 6.15 -9.92 12.23
C TRP A 258 4.96 -9.81 13.20
N ASP A 259 3.75 -9.81 12.64
CA ASP A 259 2.49 -9.98 13.35
C ASP A 259 1.88 -11.34 12.94
N ALA A 260 2.01 -12.34 13.81
CA ALA A 260 1.62 -13.71 13.54
C ALA A 260 0.10 -13.93 13.69
N GLU A 261 -0.48 -13.31 14.70
CA GLU A 261 -1.86 -13.54 15.15
C GLU A 261 -2.86 -12.61 14.46
N ARG A 262 -2.38 -11.62 13.70
CA ARG A 262 -3.21 -10.53 13.16
C ARG A 262 -3.97 -9.81 14.26
N GLU A 263 -3.36 -9.71 15.43
CA GLU A 263 -3.88 -8.92 16.56
C GLU A 263 -3.98 -7.44 16.20
N GLY A 264 -3.39 -7.06 15.06
CA GLY A 264 -3.41 -5.72 14.52
C GLY A 264 -2.11 -5.01 14.87
N PRO A 265 -1.73 -4.02 14.06
CA PRO A 265 -0.49 -3.31 14.31
C PRO A 265 -0.55 -2.58 15.66
N ARG A 266 0.58 -2.60 16.38
CA ARG A 266 0.71 -2.13 17.77
C ARG A 266 0.31 -0.65 17.91
N GLY A 267 -0.21 -0.28 19.07
CA GLY A 267 -0.53 1.13 19.37
C GLY A 267 -1.84 1.62 18.75
N ALA A 268 -2.90 0.82 18.85
CA ALA A 268 -4.24 1.24 18.46
C ALA A 268 -4.69 2.46 19.28
N ILE A 269 -5.13 3.50 18.59
CA ILE A 269 -5.62 4.75 19.18
C ILE A 269 -7.07 4.99 18.83
N LYS A 270 -7.76 5.76 19.69
CA LYS A 270 -9.17 6.10 19.51
C LYS A 270 -9.33 7.22 18.49
N ASP A 271 -10.52 7.28 17.90
CA ASP A 271 -10.92 8.28 16.91
C ASP A 271 -10.64 9.72 17.39
N GLU A 272 -10.92 10.04 18.66
CA GLU A 272 -10.66 11.38 19.22
C GLU A 272 -9.17 11.72 19.19
N GLU A 273 -8.30 10.78 19.57
CA GLU A 273 -6.85 10.96 19.56
C GLU A 273 -6.31 11.08 18.13
N VAL A 274 -6.88 10.35 17.17
CA VAL A 274 -6.54 10.51 15.75
C VAL A 274 -6.83 11.95 15.30
N LEU A 275 -8.01 12.46 15.63
CA LEU A 275 -8.43 13.80 15.23
C LEU A 275 -7.59 14.87 15.93
N GLU A 276 -7.26 14.70 17.21
CA GLU A 276 -6.31 15.57 17.91
C GLU A 276 -4.94 15.59 17.22
N ARG A 277 -4.41 14.44 16.80
CA ARG A 277 -3.15 14.36 16.07
C ARG A 277 -3.22 15.05 14.70
N VAL A 278 -4.26 14.78 13.90
CA VAL A 278 -4.38 15.38 12.57
C VAL A 278 -4.58 16.89 12.65
N PHE A 279 -5.52 17.35 13.47
CA PHE A 279 -5.85 18.78 13.53
C PHE A 279 -4.93 19.58 14.46
N GLY A 280 -4.18 18.93 15.34
CA GLY A 280 -3.26 19.58 16.28
C GLY A 280 -1.83 19.76 15.77
N ASN A 281 -1.48 19.16 14.62
CA ASN A 281 -0.13 19.21 14.06
C ASN A 281 -0.10 19.93 12.70
N ALA A 282 1.08 20.41 12.31
CA ALA A 282 1.29 21.01 11.00
C ALA A 282 1.22 19.97 9.88
N PHE A 283 1.08 20.44 8.64
CA PHE A 283 1.15 19.60 7.45
C PHE A 283 2.55 19.01 7.26
N VAL A 284 2.64 17.91 6.50
CA VAL A 284 3.90 17.18 6.34
C VAL A 284 5.00 17.99 5.65
N GLU A 285 4.63 19.00 4.87
CA GLU A 285 5.55 19.96 4.23
C GLU A 285 5.89 21.19 5.12
N ASP A 286 5.73 21.15 6.45
CA ASP A 286 5.87 22.33 7.31
C ASP A 286 7.22 23.08 7.14
N GLY A 287 7.18 24.18 6.38
CA GLY A 287 8.32 25.05 6.04
C GLY A 287 8.79 25.01 4.58
N GLU A 288 8.35 24.05 3.78
CA GLU A 288 8.68 23.91 2.35
C GLU A 288 7.42 24.07 1.49
N GLU A 289 7.58 24.69 0.30
CA GLU A 289 6.46 24.84 -0.63
C GLU A 289 6.11 23.47 -1.24
N VAL A 290 4.82 23.11 -1.21
CA VAL A 290 4.33 21.92 -1.92
C VAL A 290 4.69 22.05 -3.40
N VAL A 291 5.24 20.98 -3.99
CA VAL A 291 5.70 21.00 -5.38
C VAL A 291 4.59 21.48 -6.31
N TRP A 292 4.92 22.52 -7.08
CA TRP A 292 4.11 23.04 -8.18
C TRP A 292 4.92 23.00 -9.46
N ASP A 293 4.58 22.05 -10.34
CA ASP A 293 5.20 21.90 -11.66
C ASP A 293 4.29 22.51 -12.74
N GLU A 294 4.73 23.64 -13.28
CA GLU A 294 4.02 24.39 -14.34
C GLU A 294 3.73 23.54 -15.57
N GLN A 295 4.63 22.62 -15.93
CA GLN A 295 4.43 21.76 -17.09
C GLN A 295 3.32 20.72 -16.83
N SER A 296 3.34 20.07 -15.67
CA SER A 296 2.26 19.18 -15.24
C SER A 296 0.92 19.91 -15.22
N ALA A 297 0.88 21.12 -14.65
CA ALA A 297 -0.31 21.97 -14.60
C ALA A 297 -0.87 22.27 -16.00
N ARG A 298 -0.01 22.66 -16.95
CA ARG A 298 -0.38 22.89 -18.35
C ARG A 298 -0.93 21.65 -19.04
N VAL A 299 -0.33 20.48 -18.81
CA VAL A 299 -0.75 19.21 -19.45
C VAL A 299 -2.18 18.82 -19.04
N VAL A 300 -2.56 19.04 -17.78
CA VAL A 300 -3.92 18.75 -17.30
C VAL A 300 -4.87 19.94 -17.35
N GLY A 301 -4.41 21.12 -17.78
CA GLY A 301 -5.20 22.34 -17.85
C GLY A 301 -5.68 22.84 -16.49
N LEU A 302 -4.82 22.79 -15.47
CA LEU A 302 -5.16 23.15 -14.10
C LEU A 302 -4.33 24.35 -13.58
N GLU A 303 -4.92 25.13 -12.68
CA GLU A 303 -4.32 26.32 -12.05
C GLU A 303 -4.21 26.14 -10.52
N LYS A 304 -3.21 26.79 -9.91
CA LYS A 304 -2.98 26.72 -8.46
C LYS A 304 -4.14 27.37 -7.71
N GLY A 305 -4.63 26.72 -6.67
CA GLY A 305 -5.70 27.23 -5.80
C GLY A 305 -7.12 27.02 -6.32
N GLN A 306 -7.31 26.45 -7.51
CA GLN A 306 -8.67 26.11 -7.97
C GLN A 306 -9.22 24.87 -7.24
N VAL A 307 -10.55 24.73 -7.22
CA VAL A 307 -11.20 23.53 -6.70
C VAL A 307 -11.16 22.42 -7.75
N VAL A 308 -10.70 21.23 -7.34
CA VAL A 308 -10.59 20.05 -8.19
C VAL A 308 -11.21 18.84 -7.52
N GLU A 309 -11.52 17.82 -8.31
CA GLU A 309 -11.79 16.48 -7.82
C GLU A 309 -10.65 15.52 -8.15
N VAL A 310 -10.32 14.63 -7.21
CA VAL A 310 -9.29 13.60 -7.33
C VAL A 310 -9.89 12.22 -7.04
N PHE A 311 -9.59 11.23 -7.87
CA PHE A 311 -10.10 9.86 -7.71
C PHE A 311 -9.25 8.83 -8.49
N PRO A 312 -9.23 7.54 -8.06
CA PRO A 312 -8.56 6.48 -8.82
C PRO A 312 -9.17 6.25 -10.20
N THR A 313 -8.36 5.87 -11.19
CA THR A 313 -8.83 5.61 -12.57
C THR A 313 -9.22 4.16 -12.83
N ASP A 314 -8.92 3.28 -11.90
CA ASP A 314 -9.10 1.83 -11.95
C ASP A 314 -10.30 1.38 -11.10
N TYR A 315 -10.13 1.04 -9.82
CA TYR A 315 -11.21 0.63 -8.92
C TYR A 315 -11.47 1.63 -7.78
N GLY A 316 -12.66 1.64 -7.20
CA GLY A 316 -13.03 2.59 -6.14
C GLY A 316 -13.14 4.03 -6.65
N CYS A 317 -13.38 4.21 -7.95
CA CYS A 317 -13.51 5.49 -8.64
C CYS A 317 -14.85 6.21 -8.38
N ALA A 318 -15.83 5.52 -7.77
CA ALA A 318 -17.15 6.07 -7.47
C ALA A 318 -17.11 7.19 -6.41
N HIS A 319 -16.09 7.20 -5.56
CA HIS A 319 -15.90 8.21 -4.51
C HIS A 319 -14.78 9.16 -4.93
N LYS A 320 -15.07 10.47 -4.88
CA LYS A 320 -14.15 11.50 -5.34
C LYS A 320 -13.94 12.54 -4.26
N ASP A 321 -12.69 12.83 -3.96
CA ASP A 321 -12.30 13.85 -3.02
C ASP A 321 -12.28 15.20 -3.73
N GLN A 322 -12.89 16.22 -3.13
CA GLN A 322 -12.95 17.56 -3.67
C GLN A 322 -12.27 18.54 -2.72
N GLY A 323 -11.39 19.38 -3.25
CA GLY A 323 -10.64 20.32 -2.43
C GLY A 323 -9.87 21.33 -3.27
N ARG A 324 -9.24 22.28 -2.58
CA ARG A 324 -8.40 23.31 -3.20
C ARG A 324 -7.08 22.70 -3.63
N LEU A 325 -6.73 22.77 -4.91
CA LEU A 325 -5.47 22.29 -5.45
C LEU A 325 -4.31 23.15 -4.95
N VAL A 326 -3.46 22.59 -4.09
CA VAL A 326 -2.31 23.30 -3.51
C VAL A 326 -0.96 22.79 -4.02
N GLY A 327 -0.93 21.57 -4.57
CA GLY A 327 0.27 20.97 -5.13
C GLY A 327 -0.02 20.10 -6.34
N LEU A 328 0.86 20.15 -7.34
CA LEU A 328 0.77 19.34 -8.54
C LEU A 328 2.17 19.12 -9.11
N GLY A 329 2.61 17.87 -9.14
CA GLY A 329 3.88 17.45 -9.73
C GLY A 329 3.71 16.26 -10.67
N ILE A 330 4.84 15.68 -11.07
CA ILE A 330 4.87 14.48 -11.92
C ILE A 330 4.35 13.23 -11.20
N ASP A 331 4.63 13.11 -9.89
CA ASP A 331 4.31 11.92 -9.10
C ASP A 331 3.15 12.13 -8.12
N GLU A 332 2.81 13.38 -7.79
CA GLU A 332 1.90 13.71 -6.69
C GLU A 332 0.91 14.83 -7.06
N VAL A 333 -0.30 14.74 -6.52
CA VAL A 333 -1.30 15.81 -6.46
C VAL A 333 -1.71 16.03 -5.00
N VAL A 334 -1.86 17.28 -4.60
CA VAL A 334 -2.15 17.66 -3.21
C VAL A 334 -3.33 18.64 -3.19
N ILE A 335 -4.34 18.32 -2.38
CA ILE A 335 -5.52 19.16 -2.16
C ILE A 335 -5.70 19.46 -0.67
N ASP A 336 -6.13 20.68 -0.36
CA ASP A 336 -6.65 21.00 0.96
C ASP A 336 -8.17 20.79 0.97
N VAL A 337 -8.67 20.04 1.95
CA VAL A 337 -10.10 19.79 2.17
C VAL A 337 -10.50 20.42 3.51
N ASP A 338 -11.43 21.36 3.47
CA ASP A 338 -11.92 22.03 4.67
C ASP A 338 -12.84 21.10 5.47
N VAL A 339 -12.64 21.07 6.79
CA VAL A 339 -13.46 20.35 7.77
C VAL A 339 -14.13 21.39 8.65
N GLU A 340 -15.32 21.82 8.23
CA GLU A 340 -16.05 22.97 8.76
C GLU A 340 -16.31 22.84 10.28
N GLU A 341 -16.67 21.64 10.73
CA GLU A 341 -16.93 21.26 12.12
C GLU A 341 -15.72 21.51 13.04
N ARG A 342 -14.52 21.61 12.45
CA ARG A 342 -13.26 21.82 13.15
C ARG A 342 -12.59 23.15 12.83
N GLY A 343 -13.12 23.91 11.86
CA GLY A 343 -12.54 25.18 11.39
C GLY A 343 -11.11 25.04 10.87
N LYS A 344 -10.75 23.87 10.33
CA LYS A 344 -9.41 23.53 9.85
C LYS A 344 -9.46 22.72 8.57
N ALA A 345 -8.39 22.74 7.79
CA ALA A 345 -8.24 21.90 6.62
C ALA A 345 -7.43 20.63 6.94
N VAL A 346 -7.75 19.54 6.25
CA VAL A 346 -6.89 18.36 6.13
C VAL A 346 -6.22 18.42 4.76
N ARG A 347 -4.92 18.13 4.70
CA ARG A 347 -4.19 18.08 3.44
C ARG A 347 -4.13 16.65 2.90
N LEU A 348 -4.75 16.41 1.76
CA LEU A 348 -4.78 15.09 1.13
C LEU A 348 -3.74 15.01 0.02
N HIS A 349 -2.97 13.92 0.03
CA HIS A 349 -1.96 13.63 -0.97
C HIS A 349 -2.32 12.37 -1.74
N PHE A 350 -2.26 12.43 -3.06
CA PHE A 350 -2.52 11.30 -3.95
C PHE A 350 -1.39 11.14 -4.98
N PRO A 351 -1.04 9.92 -5.39
CA PRO A 351 -0.10 9.75 -6.48
C PRO A 351 -0.76 10.17 -7.80
N ARG A 352 0.02 10.58 -8.79
CA ARG A 352 -0.48 10.89 -10.15
C ARG A 352 -0.78 9.62 -10.93
N THR A 353 0.03 8.58 -10.76
CA THR A 353 -0.13 7.31 -11.48
C THR A 353 -1.35 6.56 -10.97
N GLY A 354 -2.31 6.30 -11.85
CA GLY A 354 -3.57 5.61 -11.52
C GLY A 354 -4.63 6.50 -10.87
N PHE A 355 -4.45 7.82 -10.91
CA PHE A 355 -5.44 8.78 -10.42
C PHE A 355 -5.74 9.85 -11.47
N CYS A 356 -6.99 10.29 -11.48
CA CYS A 356 -7.45 11.44 -12.23
C CYS A 356 -7.52 12.64 -11.29
N VAL A 357 -7.10 13.80 -11.78
CA VAL A 357 -7.42 15.10 -11.21
C VAL A 357 -8.05 15.94 -12.30
N ARG A 358 -9.18 16.57 -12.01
CA ARG A 358 -9.86 17.46 -12.95
C ARG A 358 -10.63 18.54 -12.22
N LYS A 359 -10.96 19.62 -12.94
CA LYS A 359 -11.81 20.68 -12.43
C LYS A 359 -13.20 20.13 -12.06
N VAL A 360 -13.76 20.63 -10.96
CA VAL A 360 -15.15 20.36 -10.55
C VAL A 360 -16.13 21.05 -11.49
#